data_AF-A0A6B2GDU9-F1
#
_entry.id   AF-A0A6B2GDU9-F1
#
_cell.length_a   1.000
_cell.length_b   1.000
_cell.length_c   1.000
_cell.angle_alpha   90.00
_cell.angle_beta   90.00
_cell.angle_gamma   90.00
#
_symmetry.space_group_name_H-M   'P 1'
#
loop_
_entity.id
_entity.type
_entity.pdbx_description
1 polymer ?
#
loop_
_entity_poly.entity_id
_entity_poly.type
_entity_poly.pdbx_seq_one_letter_code
_entity_poly.pdbx_strand_id
1 'polypeptide(L)'
;MNKAEEEKLAALKWCSKFLGGVWSDIEVTQFIYKSIKGALTNYIYTCELDESVISKKHERRKVLLRIYGEIVGSHEKFYELIIFNILSERKLGPRLLGAFKYGRIEE
;
A
#
# COMPACT_ATOMS: atom_id res chain seq x y z
N MET A 1 14.17 18.04 -3.51
CA MET A 1 13.43 16.80 -3.75
C MET A 1 12.06 17.20 -4.28
N ASN A 2 11.59 16.59 -5.37
CA ASN A 2 10.29 16.94 -5.94
C ASN A 2 9.15 16.17 -5.22
N LYS A 3 7.90 16.63 -5.39
CA LYS A 3 6.73 16.04 -4.72
C LYS A 3 6.59 14.53 -4.95
N ALA A 4 6.91 14.03 -6.15
CA ALA A 4 6.79 12.61 -6.47
C ALA A 4 7.82 11.74 -5.72
N GLU A 5 9.03 12.27 -5.49
CA GLU A 5 10.05 11.62 -4.67
C GLU A 5 9.64 11.54 -3.20
N GLU A 6 9.04 12.60 -2.66
CA GLU A 6 8.50 12.62 -1.30
C GLU A 6 7.38 11.58 -1.11
N GLU A 7 6.44 11.52 -2.07
CA GLU A 7 5.36 10.53 -2.05
C GLU A 7 5.90 9.09 -2.15
N LYS A 8 6.91 8.87 -3.01
CA LYS A 8 7.59 7.57 -3.13
C LYS A 8 8.23 7.15 -1.81
N LEU A 9 8.94 8.07 -1.14
CA LEU A 9 9.56 7.80 0.16
C LEU A 9 8.52 7.51 1.25
N ALA A 10 7.39 8.24 1.24
CA ALA A 10 6.29 7.97 2.18
C ALA A 10 5.66 6.60 1.92
N ALA A 11 5.44 6.22 0.66
CA ALA A 11 4.94 4.91 0.29
C ALA A 11 5.87 3.77 0.75
N LEU A 12 7.19 3.94 0.57
CA LEU A 12 8.18 2.97 1.06
C LEU A 12 8.12 2.83 2.59
N LYS A 13 8.02 3.94 3.34
CA LYS A 13 7.88 3.90 4.81
C LYS A 13 6.67 3.11 5.25
N TRP A 14 5.54 3.26 4.57
CA TRP A 14 4.33 2.47 4.88
C TRP A 14 4.51 0.99 4.55
N CYS A 15 5.06 0.66 3.37
CA CYS A 15 5.32 -0.73 2.99
C CYS A 15 6.29 -1.42 3.95
N SER A 16 7.40 -0.75 4.27
CA SER A 16 8.40 -1.22 5.25
C SER A 16 7.77 -1.51 6.61
N LYS A 17 6.95 -0.58 7.13
CA LYS A 17 6.34 -0.71 8.45
C LYS A 17 5.32 -1.85 8.55
N PHE A 18 4.51 -2.05 7.50
CA PHE A 18 3.36 -2.96 7.57
C PHE A 18 3.59 -4.34 6.96
N LEU A 19 4.44 -4.44 5.93
CA LEU A 19 4.73 -5.71 5.27
C LEU A 19 5.89 -6.46 5.93
N GLY A 20 6.84 -5.73 6.54
CA GLY A 20 8.01 -6.31 7.15
C GLY A 20 8.92 -7.04 6.15
N GLY A 21 9.79 -7.91 6.67
CA GLY A 21 10.67 -8.74 5.86
C GLY A 21 11.53 -7.91 4.91
N VAL A 22 11.67 -8.38 3.66
CA VAL A 22 12.47 -7.67 2.65
C VAL A 22 12.01 -6.23 2.39
N TRP A 23 10.73 -5.90 2.60
CA TRP A 23 10.23 -4.53 2.44
C TRP A 23 10.81 -3.56 3.46
N SER A 24 11.30 -4.05 4.60
CA SER A 24 11.96 -3.26 5.62
C SER A 24 13.44 -2.99 5.33
N ASP A 25 14.04 -3.77 4.44
CA ASP A 25 15.49 -3.78 4.20
C ASP A 25 15.90 -3.13 2.87
N ILE A 26 14.94 -2.84 1.97
CA ILE A 26 15.22 -2.30 0.65
C ILE A 26 15.47 -0.79 0.65
N GLU A 27 16.37 -0.36 -0.24
CA GLU A 27 16.61 1.04 -0.54
C GLU A 27 15.52 1.63 -1.46
N VAL A 28 15.38 2.96 -1.47
CA VAL A 28 14.40 3.65 -2.35
C VAL A 28 14.64 3.41 -3.85
N THR A 29 15.87 3.09 -4.23
CA THR A 29 16.25 2.71 -5.60
C THR A 29 15.71 1.33 -5.99
N GLN A 30 15.51 0.44 -5.02
CA GLN A 30 14.97 -0.90 -5.18
C GLN A 30 13.43 -0.94 -5.01
N PHE A 31 12.82 0.21 -4.73
CA PHE A 31 11.38 0.38 -4.61
C PHE A 31 10.80 0.96 -5.90
N ILE A 32 9.97 0.21 -6.59
CA ILE A 32 9.25 0.67 -7.78
C ILE A 32 7.88 1.19 -7.32
N TYR A 33 7.55 2.42 -7.72
CA TYR A 33 6.33 3.13 -7.33
C TYR A 33 5.65 3.73 -8.56
N LYS A 34 4.37 3.42 -8.76
CA LYS A 34 3.58 3.89 -9.91
C LYS A 34 2.19 4.30 -9.48
N SER A 35 1.73 5.49 -9.89
CA SER A 35 0.35 5.92 -9.66
C SER A 35 -0.59 5.28 -10.67
N ILE A 36 -1.72 4.77 -10.18
CA ILE A 36 -2.83 4.29 -11.01
C ILE A 36 -3.81 5.45 -11.19
N LYS A 37 -3.90 5.97 -12.42
CA LYS A 37 -4.83 7.05 -12.77
C LYS A 37 -6.28 6.53 -12.80
N GLY A 38 -7.23 7.42 -12.47
CA GLY A 38 -8.67 7.16 -12.68
C GLY A 38 -9.53 7.07 -11.42
N ALA A 39 -8.94 7.20 -10.23
CA ALA A 39 -9.71 7.27 -8.99
C ALA A 39 -9.95 8.73 -8.57
N LEU A 40 -11.23 9.09 -8.37
CA LEU A 40 -11.65 10.46 -8.05
C LEU A 40 -11.53 10.79 -6.55
N THR A 41 -11.60 9.77 -5.69
CA THR A 41 -11.71 9.94 -4.22
C THR A 41 -10.56 9.31 -3.44
N ASN A 42 -9.76 8.45 -4.09
CA ASN A 42 -8.66 7.71 -3.49
C ASN A 42 -7.45 7.81 -4.40
N TYR A 43 -6.26 7.94 -3.81
CA TYR A 43 -5.02 7.80 -4.56
C TYR A 43 -4.56 6.35 -4.46
N ILE A 44 -4.38 5.70 -5.61
CA ILE A 44 -3.99 4.30 -5.68
C ILE A 44 -2.62 4.21 -6.34
N TYR A 45 -1.74 3.45 -5.72
CA TYR A 45 -0.38 3.26 -6.17
C TYR A 45 -0.01 1.79 -6.18
N THR A 46 0.72 1.38 -7.20
CA THR A 46 1.41 0.10 -7.23
C THR A 46 2.77 0.26 -6.59
N CYS A 47 3.09 -0.60 -5.63
CA CYS A 47 4.38 -0.65 -4.95
C CYS A 47 5.01 -2.02 -5.19
N GLU A 48 6.22 -2.05 -5.73
CA GLU A 48 6.86 -3.28 -6.22
C GLU A 48 8.33 -3.34 -5.80
N LEU A 49 8.82 -4.55 -5.51
CA LEU A 49 10.23 -4.84 -5.32
C LEU A 49 10.91 -4.96 -6.68
N ASP A 50 12.00 -4.21 -6.88
CA ASP A 50 12.84 -4.35 -8.06
C ASP A 50 13.37 -5.79 -8.23
N GLU A 51 13.57 -6.23 -9.47
CA GLU A 51 14.00 -7.60 -9.80
C GLU A 51 15.34 -7.98 -9.15
N SER A 52 16.21 -6.99 -8.87
CA SER A 52 17.48 -7.20 -8.16
C SER A 52 17.30 -7.64 -6.70
N VAL A 53 16.11 -7.46 -6.10
CA VAL A 53 15.84 -7.78 -4.71
C VAL A 53 15.55 -9.28 -4.54
N ILE A 54 16.40 -9.97 -3.77
CA ILE A 54 16.22 -11.38 -3.42
C ILE A 54 15.29 -11.49 -2.20
N SER A 55 14.07 -11.98 -2.43
CA SER A 55 13.09 -12.31 -1.37
C SER A 55 13.34 -13.74 -0.86
N LYS A 56 13.34 -13.92 0.48
CA LYS A 56 13.66 -15.20 1.14
C LYS A 56 12.45 -15.87 1.80
N LYS A 57 11.33 -15.17 2.00
CA LYS A 57 10.17 -15.67 2.76
C LYS A 57 8.84 -15.38 2.07
N HIS A 58 8.61 -15.94 0.87
CA HIS A 58 7.33 -15.85 0.15
C HIS A 58 6.70 -14.44 0.14
N GLU A 59 7.50 -13.38 0.28
CA GLU A 59 6.98 -12.03 0.40
C GLU A 59 6.36 -11.65 -0.94
N ARG A 60 5.16 -11.07 -0.90
CA ARG A 60 4.57 -10.52 -2.13
C ARG A 60 5.52 -9.45 -2.64
N ARG A 61 5.88 -9.55 -3.92
CA ARG A 61 6.77 -8.61 -4.60
C ARG A 61 6.05 -7.35 -5.08
N LYS A 62 4.73 -7.37 -5.08
CA LYS A 62 3.84 -6.32 -5.57
C LYS A 62 2.65 -6.21 -4.64
N VAL A 63 2.29 -4.98 -4.31
CA VAL A 63 1.13 -4.65 -3.47
C VAL A 63 0.45 -3.40 -4.02
N LEU A 64 -0.81 -3.20 -3.62
CA LEU A 64 -1.54 -1.97 -3.86
C LEU A 64 -1.57 -1.12 -2.59
N LEU A 65 -1.08 0.11 -2.70
CA LEU A 65 -1.19 1.13 -1.66
C LEU A 65 -2.36 2.05 -2.01
N ARG A 66 -3.34 2.12 -1.12
CA ARG A 66 -4.48 3.04 -1.23
C ARG A 66 -4.40 4.09 -0.14
N ILE A 67 -4.42 5.35 -0.56
CA ILE A 67 -4.50 6.52 0.31
C ILE A 67 -5.87 7.16 0.14
N TYR A 68 -6.58 7.36 1.25
CA TYR A 68 -7.89 8.01 1.22
C TYR A 68 -7.75 9.51 1.03
N GLY A 69 -8.57 10.09 0.14
CA GLY A 69 -8.69 11.54 0.02
C GLY A 69 -9.34 12.21 1.22
N GLU A 70 -9.30 13.55 1.24
CA GLU A 70 -9.85 14.36 2.33
C GLU A 70 -11.39 14.44 2.33
N ILE A 71 -12.04 14.08 1.22
CA ILE A 71 -13.47 14.26 1.00
C ILE A 71 -14.31 13.27 1.84
N VAL A 72 -13.75 12.11 2.19
CA VAL A 72 -14.48 11.06 2.94
C VAL A 72 -14.29 11.26 4.44
N GLY A 73 -15.39 11.24 5.19
CA GLY A 73 -15.38 11.36 6.65
C GLY A 73 -14.66 10.21 7.36
N SER A 74 -14.29 10.42 8.63
CA SER A 74 -13.52 9.47 9.42
C SER A 74 -14.30 8.18 9.73
N HIS A 75 -15.62 8.29 9.95
CA HIS A 75 -16.48 7.15 10.26
C HIS A 75 -16.69 6.26 9.03
N GLU A 76 -16.89 6.87 7.86
CA GLU A 76 -17.05 6.17 6.58
C GLU A 76 -15.78 5.37 6.25
N LYS A 77 -14.60 5.97 6.43
CA LYS A 77 -13.29 5.28 6.29
C LYS A 77 -13.17 4.07 7.22
N PHE A 78 -13.66 4.19 8.45
CA PHE A 78 -13.63 3.11 9.43
C PHE A 78 -14.55 1.95 9.03
N TYR A 79 -15.79 2.23 8.63
CA TYR A 79 -16.71 1.20 8.16
C TYR A 79 -16.24 0.54 6.86
N GLU A 80 -15.69 1.32 5.92
CA GLU A 80 -15.08 0.77 4.70
C GLU A 80 -13.98 -0.23 5.03
N LEU A 81 -13.09 0.09 5.99
CA LEU A 81 -12.03 -0.81 6.41
C LEU A 81 -12.57 -2.11 7.05
N ILE A 82 -13.60 -2.01 7.90
CA ILE A 82 -14.22 -3.20 8.51
C ILE A 82 -14.82 -4.10 7.43
N ILE A 83 -15.60 -3.52 6.51
CA ILE A 83 -16.21 -4.26 5.40
C ILE A 83 -15.12 -4.92 4.55
N PHE A 84 -14.09 -4.16 4.18
CA PHE A 84 -12.96 -4.68 3.40
C PHE A 84 -12.27 -5.84 4.11
N ASN A 85 -12.01 -5.72 5.41
CA ASN A 85 -11.37 -6.78 6.19
C ASN A 85 -12.24 -8.05 6.26
N ILE A 86 -13.55 -7.91 6.45
CA ILE A 86 -14.48 -9.05 6.43
C ILE A 86 -14.45 -9.76 5.07
N LEU A 87 -14.45 -9.00 3.98
CA LEU A 87 -14.37 -9.55 2.62
C LEU A 87 -13.03 -10.26 2.37
N SER A 88 -11.92 -9.66 2.82
CA SER A 88 -10.57 -10.25 2.77
C SER A 88 -10.50 -11.59 3.49
N GLU A 89 -10.96 -11.66 4.75
CA GLU A 89 -10.93 -12.89 5.55
C GLU A 89 -11.82 -14.01 4.97
N ARG A 90 -12.89 -13.64 4.27
CA ARG A 90 -13.78 -14.58 3.56
C ARG A 90 -13.30 -14.92 2.15
N LYS A 91 -12.16 -14.39 1.71
CA LYS A 91 -11.63 -14.56 0.34
C LYS A 91 -12.60 -14.07 -0.74
N LEU A 92 -13.36 -13.02 -0.43
CA LEU A 92 -14.32 -12.36 -1.33
C LEU A 92 -13.75 -11.05 -1.92
N GLY A 93 -12.44 -10.84 -1.80
CA GLY A 93 -11.72 -9.68 -2.31
C GLY A 93 -10.22 -9.84 -2.11
N PRO A 94 -9.42 -8.81 -2.47
CA PRO A 94 -7.98 -8.80 -2.20
C PRO A 94 -7.69 -8.91 -0.70
N ARG A 95 -6.55 -9.52 -0.36
CA ARG A 95 -6.15 -9.63 1.04
C ARG A 95 -5.75 -8.26 1.59
N LEU A 96 -6.23 -7.92 2.79
CA LEU A 96 -5.74 -6.78 3.55
C LEU A 96 -4.37 -7.13 4.18
N LEU A 97 -3.33 -6.38 3.83
CA LEU A 97 -1.95 -6.60 4.29
C LEU A 97 -1.55 -5.60 5.38
N GLY A 98 -2.15 -4.40 5.39
CA GLY A 98 -1.91 -3.40 6.41
C GLY A 98 -2.95 -2.28 6.33
N ALA A 99 -3.22 -1.63 7.47
CA ALA A 99 -4.14 -0.51 7.56
C ALA A 99 -3.59 0.57 8.49
N PHE A 100 -3.78 1.83 8.11
CA PHE A 100 -3.33 2.99 8.87
C PHE A 100 -4.29 4.15 8.71
N LYS A 101 -4.11 5.21 9.51
CA LYS A 101 -5.01 6.37 9.59
C LYS A 101 -5.41 6.96 8.23
N TYR A 102 -4.50 6.90 7.25
CA TYR A 102 -4.65 7.55 5.96
C TYR A 102 -4.86 6.57 4.80
N GLY A 103 -4.91 5.26 5.04
CA GLY A 103 -4.92 4.30 3.94
C GLY A 103 -4.77 2.85 4.34
N ARG A 104 -4.55 2.01 3.33
CA ARG A 104 -4.34 0.56 3.48
C ARG A 104 -3.43 0.01 2.40
N ILE A 105 -2.86 -1.16 2.68
CA ILE A 105 -2.09 -1.98 1.76
C ILE A 105 -2.87 -3.25 1.48
N GLU A 106 -3.09 -3.51 0.20
CA GLU A 106 -3.86 -4.63 -0.34
C GLU A 106 -2.91 -5.54 -1.14
N GLU A 107 -3.30 -6.81 -1.30
CA GLU A 107 -2.70 -7.71 -2.30
C GLU A 107 -2.73 -7.12 -3.72
#